data_AF-A0A7L5UKD6-F1
#
_entry.id   AF-A0A7L5UKD6-F1
#
_cell.length_a   1.000
_cell.length_b   1.000
_cell.length_c   1.000
_cell.angle_alpha   90.00
_cell.angle_beta   90.00
_cell.angle_gamma   90.00
#
_symmetry.space_group_name_H-M   'P 1'
#
loop_
_entity.id
_entity.type
_entity.pdbx_description
1 polymer ?
#
loop_
_entity_poly.entity_id
_entity_poly.type
_entity_poly.pdbx_seq_one_letter_code
_entity_poly.pdbx_strand_id
1 'polypeptide(L)'
;MIKKTVKILLLFGVIFGGSCCFNIIKASAASAHFYSTLQVGERWGEDIGKWNNRTGEFKAHQDDLIRLNYFSDWKNYPIDDWHKSYDNFNLHQARFTTDDRNVYGWVRMQDPNKVGAQGGYVKIQPNDYIIKVNGESFSINLLDPQTGTIFNPWGLNRGKGVYVDVQVVDLNGNNYYTNTIKNGAYVYEGSNGIQEMTFAVPYLALGKYGVKTNQSTKWNFNQPGQLNDGQGITKVGLSTGPYFLVVMAILSIGIGSSGIFFWQRKQRKHELVTL
;
A
#
# COMPACT_ATOMS: atom_id res chain seq x y z
N MET A 1 -54.17 69.08 24.62
CA MET A 1 -54.34 69.63 23.25
C MET A 1 -52.99 70.15 22.77
N ILE A 2 -52.54 69.71 21.58
CA ILE A 2 -51.91 70.49 20.48
C ILE A 2 -50.70 71.37 20.86
N LYS A 3 -49.52 71.37 20.21
CA LYS A 3 -48.92 70.74 19.00
C LYS A 3 -47.38 70.92 19.16
N LYS A 4 -46.55 69.91 18.82
CA LYS A 4 -45.66 69.81 17.62
C LYS A 4 -44.93 71.11 17.25
N THR A 5 -43.61 71.13 17.02
CA THR A 5 -42.88 70.53 15.87
C THR A 5 -41.36 70.63 16.14
N VAL A 6 -40.58 69.55 16.31
CA VAL A 6 -39.73 68.77 15.36
C VAL A 6 -38.72 69.55 14.48
N LYS A 7 -37.41 69.28 14.67
CA LYS A 7 -36.48 68.88 13.59
C LYS A 7 -35.30 68.02 14.13
N ILE A 8 -35.24 66.83 13.55
CA ILE A 8 -34.26 65.71 13.48
C ILE A 8 -32.99 66.19 12.72
N LEU A 9 -31.79 65.59 12.71
CA LEU A 9 -31.06 64.50 13.40
C LEU A 9 -29.81 64.27 12.51
N LEU A 10 -28.65 64.00 13.11
CA LEU A 10 -27.82 62.81 12.82
C LEU A 10 -26.59 62.87 13.71
N LEU A 11 -26.52 61.87 14.58
CA LEU A 11 -25.55 61.65 15.64
C LEU A 11 -25.01 60.22 15.47
N PHE A 12 -23.77 59.99 15.90
CA PHE A 12 -23.21 58.84 16.64
C PHE A 12 -21.70 58.80 16.34
N GLY A 13 -20.77 58.81 17.30
CA GLY A 13 -20.87 58.71 18.76
C GLY A 13 -19.66 57.92 19.27
N VAL A 14 -18.87 58.53 20.16
CA VAL A 14 -17.85 57.87 20.99
C VAL A 14 -18.41 57.74 22.42
N ILE A 15 -17.92 56.73 23.18
CA ILE A 15 -17.68 56.70 24.65
C ILE A 15 -18.31 55.50 25.42
N PHE A 16 -17.41 54.68 25.99
CA PHE A 16 -17.36 53.90 27.25
C PHE A 16 -18.60 53.25 27.93
N GLY A 17 -18.38 52.01 28.43
CA GLY A 17 -18.74 51.60 29.80
C GLY A 17 -19.25 50.16 30.02
N GLY A 18 -18.47 49.33 30.73
CA GLY A 18 -19.03 48.31 31.67
C GLY A 18 -18.69 46.82 31.46
N SER A 19 -17.77 46.31 32.28
CA SER A 19 -17.61 44.94 32.82
C SER A 19 -17.67 43.70 31.91
N CYS A 20 -16.53 42.99 31.81
CA CYS A 20 -16.31 41.75 32.58
C CYS A 20 -14.86 41.23 32.40
N CYS A 21 -14.22 40.97 33.54
CA CYS A 21 -13.18 39.96 33.80
C CYS A 21 -11.80 40.03 33.11
N PHE A 22 -10.79 40.41 33.93
CA PHE A 22 -9.55 39.65 34.20
C PHE A 22 -9.12 38.61 33.14
N ASN A 23 -7.95 38.78 32.50
CA ASN A 23 -6.63 38.47 33.08
C ASN A 23 -5.55 38.49 31.99
N ILE A 24 -4.40 39.05 32.33
CA ILE A 24 -3.13 38.91 31.62
C ILE A 24 -2.76 37.43 31.59
N ILE A 25 -2.66 36.82 30.41
CA ILE A 25 -1.99 35.51 30.26
C ILE A 25 -1.07 35.53 29.03
N LYS A 26 0.23 35.56 29.36
CA LYS A 26 1.34 34.82 28.75
C LYS A 26 1.16 34.35 27.30
N ALA A 27 2.09 34.79 26.46
CA ALA A 27 2.57 33.99 25.35
C ALA A 27 3.04 32.63 25.92
N SER A 28 2.21 31.60 25.75
CA SER A 28 2.61 30.21 25.92
C SER A 28 2.58 29.56 24.55
N ALA A 29 3.68 28.90 24.21
CA ALA A 29 3.77 27.94 23.12
C ALA A 29 2.52 27.04 23.11
N ALA A 30 1.74 27.12 22.02
CA ALA A 30 0.82 26.07 21.65
C ALA A 30 1.32 25.54 20.31
N SER A 31 2.08 24.45 20.39
CA SER A 31 2.20 23.50 19.30
C SER A 31 0.77 23.18 18.85
N ALA A 32 0.38 23.72 17.70
CA ALA A 32 -0.80 23.27 17.01
C ALA A 32 -0.50 21.85 16.50
N HIS A 33 -0.64 20.87 17.41
CA HIS A 33 -0.96 19.51 17.04
C HIS A 33 -2.30 19.58 16.32
N PHE A 34 -2.25 19.73 15.00
CA PHE A 34 -3.33 19.34 14.11
C PHE A 34 -3.49 17.82 14.28
N TYR A 35 -4.25 17.41 15.30
CA TYR A 35 -5.04 16.20 15.18
C TYR A 35 -6.10 16.52 14.14
N SER A 36 -5.80 16.27 12.87
CA SER A 36 -6.88 15.99 11.93
C SER A 36 -7.63 14.81 12.51
N THR A 37 -8.82 15.09 13.04
CA THR A 37 -9.86 14.10 13.28
C THR A 37 -10.06 13.37 11.95
N LEU A 38 -9.36 12.24 11.78
CA LEU A 38 -9.70 11.21 10.83
C LEU A 38 -11.20 11.02 10.96
N GLN A 39 -11.95 11.34 9.90
CA GLN A 39 -13.33 10.91 9.80
C GLN A 39 -13.30 9.40 10.02
N VAL A 40 -13.83 8.99 11.16
CA VAL A 40 -14.03 7.60 11.55
C VAL A 40 -15.13 7.08 10.64
N GLY A 41 -14.78 6.78 9.39
CA GLY A 41 -15.54 5.86 8.56
C GLY A 41 -15.50 4.52 9.28
N GLU A 42 -16.68 4.07 9.72
CA GLU A 42 -17.00 2.69 10.12
C GLU A 42 -15.85 1.99 10.85
N ARG A 43 -15.81 2.09 12.19
CA ARG A 43 -14.88 1.26 12.97
C ARG A 43 -15.16 -0.20 12.65
N TRP A 44 -14.27 -0.81 11.89
CA TRP A 44 -14.10 -2.26 11.82
C TRP A 44 -13.89 -2.75 13.27
N GLY A 45 -14.92 -3.30 13.92
CA GLY A 45 -14.76 -3.82 15.28
C GLY A 45 -15.98 -3.81 16.20
N GLU A 46 -17.04 -4.51 15.81
CA GLU A 46 -17.90 -5.17 16.81
C GLU A 46 -17.58 -6.69 16.85
N ASP A 47 -17.67 -7.24 18.06
CA ASP A 47 -17.16 -8.56 18.46
C ASP A 47 -18.12 -9.68 18.04
N ILE A 48 -17.63 -10.64 17.24
CA ILE A 48 -18.40 -11.82 16.85
C ILE A 48 -17.47 -13.04 16.82
N GLY A 49 -17.57 -13.86 17.87
CA GLY A 49 -17.30 -15.31 17.95
C GLY A 49 -16.15 -15.91 17.13
N LYS A 50 -15.20 -16.55 17.86
CA LYS A 50 -14.06 -17.39 17.43
C LYS A 50 -13.70 -17.43 15.93
N TRP A 51 -12.46 -16.98 15.67
CA TRP A 51 -11.80 -16.69 14.39
C TRP A 51 -12.38 -15.44 13.75
N ASN A 52 -11.93 -14.26 14.21
CA ASN A 52 -12.52 -13.01 13.75
C ASN A 52 -12.24 -12.87 12.24
N ASN A 53 -13.23 -13.15 11.41
CA ASN A 53 -13.19 -12.91 9.98
C ASN A 53 -14.00 -11.65 9.69
N ARG A 54 -13.42 -10.65 9.02
CA ARG A 54 -14.20 -9.48 8.58
C ARG A 54 -14.20 -9.35 7.07
N THR A 55 -15.32 -8.89 6.54
CA THR A 55 -15.47 -8.61 5.11
C THR A 55 -15.87 -7.15 4.95
N GLY A 56 -15.27 -6.47 3.98
CA GLY A 56 -15.66 -5.14 3.57
C GLY A 56 -15.28 -4.91 2.12
N GLU A 57 -15.75 -3.83 1.53
CA GLU A 57 -15.54 -3.52 0.12
C GLU A 57 -14.46 -2.46 -0.06
N PHE A 58 -13.58 -2.66 -1.04
CA PHE A 58 -12.66 -1.61 -1.46
C PHE A 58 -13.45 -0.50 -2.16
N LYS A 59 -13.45 0.69 -1.55
CA LYS A 59 -14.04 1.90 -2.13
C LYS A 59 -12.92 2.84 -2.52
N ALA A 60 -12.67 2.95 -3.82
CA ALA A 60 -11.69 3.88 -4.34
C ALA A 60 -12.07 5.32 -3.98
N HIS A 61 -11.10 6.08 -3.48
CA HIS A 61 -11.24 7.51 -3.29
C HIS A 61 -10.71 8.26 -4.52
N GLN A 62 -11.23 9.46 -4.77
CA GLN A 62 -10.86 10.25 -5.95
C GLN A 62 -9.37 10.64 -5.96
N ASP A 63 -8.77 10.76 -4.77
CA ASP A 63 -7.37 11.13 -4.53
C ASP A 63 -6.45 9.92 -4.30
N ASP A 64 -6.94 8.68 -4.47
CA ASP A 64 -6.09 7.48 -4.41
C ASP A 64 -4.99 7.55 -5.46
N LEU A 65 -3.76 7.16 -5.07
CA LEU A 65 -2.60 7.20 -5.96
C LEU A 65 -2.69 6.22 -7.12
N ILE A 66 -3.39 5.11 -6.90
CA ILE A 66 -3.47 3.98 -7.82
C ILE A 66 -4.94 3.61 -8.00
N ARG A 67 -5.40 3.61 -9.25
CA ARG A 67 -6.67 2.99 -9.62
C ARG A 67 -6.41 1.55 -10.04
N LEU A 68 -7.11 0.61 -9.43
CA LEU A 68 -6.85 -0.83 -9.62
C LEU A 68 -6.88 -1.27 -11.09
N ASN A 69 -7.80 -0.74 -11.89
CA ASN A 69 -7.95 -1.08 -13.31
C ASN A 69 -7.15 -0.17 -14.28
N TYR A 70 -6.19 0.62 -13.78
CA TYR A 70 -5.42 1.56 -14.59
C TYR A 70 -3.92 1.40 -14.36
N PHE A 71 -3.34 0.36 -14.96
CA PHE A 71 -1.93 -0.04 -14.79
C PHE A 71 -0.90 1.06 -15.09
N SER A 72 -1.23 2.05 -15.94
CA SER A 72 -0.36 3.18 -16.22
C SER A 72 -0.13 4.12 -15.03
N ASP A 73 -0.93 4.04 -13.95
CA ASP A 73 -0.64 4.75 -12.69
C ASP A 73 0.73 4.32 -12.11
N TRP A 74 1.17 3.09 -12.41
CA TRP A 74 2.42 2.54 -11.91
C TRP A 74 3.68 3.01 -12.63
N LYS A 75 3.57 3.68 -13.78
CA LYS A 75 4.69 3.94 -14.71
C LYS A 75 5.91 4.62 -14.06
N ASN A 76 5.68 5.49 -13.08
CA ASN A 76 6.71 6.29 -12.42
C ASN A 76 7.24 5.68 -11.12
N TYR A 77 6.70 4.54 -10.68
CA TYR A 77 7.17 3.87 -9.46
C TYR A 77 8.39 2.99 -9.77
N PRO A 78 9.34 2.81 -8.84
CA PRO A 78 10.46 1.90 -9.04
C PRO A 78 9.99 0.47 -9.27
N ILE A 79 10.64 -0.22 -10.22
CA ILE A 79 10.40 -1.63 -10.52
C ILE A 79 11.43 -2.49 -9.80
N ASP A 80 11.00 -3.66 -9.33
CA ASP A 80 11.85 -4.72 -8.80
C ASP A 80 11.63 -5.99 -9.62
N ASP A 81 12.72 -6.63 -10.03
CA ASP A 81 12.70 -7.83 -10.86
C ASP A 81 12.80 -9.06 -9.97
N TRP A 82 11.66 -9.70 -9.77
CA TRP A 82 11.52 -10.92 -8.99
C TRP A 82 11.89 -12.14 -9.82
N HIS A 83 12.69 -13.00 -9.22
CA HIS A 83 13.14 -14.23 -9.85
C HIS A 83 13.49 -15.28 -8.81
N LYS A 84 13.52 -16.52 -9.26
CA LYS A 84 14.11 -17.64 -8.52
C LYS A 84 15.60 -17.66 -8.78
N SER A 85 16.39 -17.97 -7.75
CA SER A 85 17.85 -18.03 -7.84
C SER A 85 18.38 -18.99 -8.91
N TYR A 86 17.59 -20.01 -9.27
CA TYR A 86 17.90 -20.98 -10.33
C TYR A 86 17.28 -20.64 -11.70
N ASP A 87 16.49 -19.56 -11.80
CA ASP A 87 15.78 -19.16 -13.02
C ASP A 87 15.90 -17.65 -13.26
N ASN A 88 16.91 -17.29 -14.05
CA ASN A 88 17.16 -15.91 -14.47
C ASN A 88 16.43 -15.52 -15.77
N PHE A 89 15.60 -16.43 -16.31
CA PHE A 89 14.90 -16.22 -17.58
C PHE A 89 13.45 -15.82 -17.37
N ASN A 90 12.78 -16.38 -16.37
CA ASN A 90 11.44 -15.99 -15.97
C ASN A 90 11.51 -14.85 -14.93
N LEU A 91 11.67 -13.62 -15.44
CA LEU A 91 11.63 -12.41 -14.62
C LEU A 91 10.18 -11.93 -14.48
N HIS A 92 9.74 -11.83 -13.24
CA HIS A 92 8.49 -11.21 -12.86
C HIS A 92 8.79 -9.77 -12.41
N GLN A 93 7.91 -8.83 -12.71
CA GLN A 93 8.12 -7.45 -12.33
C GLN A 93 7.14 -7.09 -11.22
N ALA A 94 7.64 -6.43 -10.17
CA ALA A 94 6.83 -5.96 -9.08
C ALA A 94 7.07 -4.47 -8.81
N ARG A 95 6.02 -3.80 -8.32
CA ARG A 95 6.04 -2.41 -7.87
C ARG A 95 5.20 -2.31 -6.62
N PHE A 96 5.55 -1.38 -5.75
CA PHE A 96 4.93 -1.26 -4.44
C PHE A 96 4.94 0.18 -3.94
N THR A 97 3.80 0.61 -3.40
CA THR A 97 3.66 1.93 -2.78
C THR A 97 2.56 1.92 -1.74
N THR A 98 2.42 3.02 -1.02
CA THR A 98 1.44 3.26 0.03
C THR A 98 0.91 4.67 -0.12
N ASP A 99 -0.22 5.02 0.47
CA ASP A 99 -0.64 6.42 0.66
C ASP A 99 -0.98 6.67 2.14
N ASP A 100 -1.94 7.52 2.45
CA ASP A 100 -2.42 7.77 3.81
C ASP A 100 -3.44 6.73 4.32
N ARG A 101 -3.98 5.87 3.44
CA ARG A 101 -5.09 4.95 3.73
C ARG A 101 -4.81 3.49 3.37
N ASN A 102 -4.05 3.28 2.30
CA ASN A 102 -3.92 2.02 1.60
C ASN A 102 -2.47 1.68 1.32
N VAL A 103 -2.21 0.38 1.25
CA VAL A 103 -1.03 -0.16 0.59
C VAL A 103 -1.43 -0.70 -0.77
N TYR A 104 -0.58 -0.48 -1.78
CA TYR A 104 -0.79 -0.89 -3.15
C TYR A 104 0.37 -1.76 -3.63
N GLY A 105 0.04 -2.82 -4.35
CA GLY A 105 1.02 -3.63 -5.05
C GLY A 105 0.64 -3.86 -6.49
N TRP A 106 1.66 -4.07 -7.30
CA TRP A 106 1.54 -4.42 -8.70
C TRP A 106 2.51 -5.54 -9.03
N VAL A 107 2.04 -6.50 -9.80
CA VAL A 107 2.81 -7.66 -10.23
C VAL A 107 2.50 -7.95 -11.69
N ARG A 108 3.54 -8.16 -12.49
CA ARG A 108 3.45 -8.64 -13.85
C ARG A 108 4.27 -9.91 -13.99
N MET A 109 3.65 -10.94 -14.55
CA MET A 109 4.23 -12.28 -14.57
C MET A 109 5.35 -12.46 -15.58
N GLN A 110 5.53 -11.55 -16.52
CA GLN A 110 6.67 -11.64 -17.42
C GLN A 110 7.04 -10.25 -17.93
N ASP A 111 8.35 -9.97 -17.94
CA ASP A 111 8.91 -8.82 -18.63
C ASP A 111 8.55 -8.86 -20.14
N PRO A 112 7.87 -7.83 -20.67
CA PRO A 112 7.51 -7.78 -22.10
C PRO A 112 8.70 -7.87 -23.05
N ASN A 113 9.91 -7.55 -22.60
CA ASN A 113 11.11 -7.56 -23.41
C ASN A 113 11.80 -8.94 -23.47
N LYS A 114 11.31 -9.92 -22.71
CA LYS A 114 11.87 -11.28 -22.66
C LYS A 114 10.96 -12.24 -23.40
N VAL A 115 11.45 -12.86 -24.46
CA VAL A 115 10.72 -13.87 -25.24
C VAL A 115 10.79 -15.22 -24.51
N GLY A 116 9.67 -15.95 -24.45
CA GLY A 116 9.71 -17.39 -24.17
C GLY A 116 8.96 -17.89 -22.94
N ALA A 117 8.39 -17.05 -22.08
CA ALA A 117 7.60 -17.59 -20.97
C ALA A 117 6.27 -18.16 -21.48
N GLN A 118 5.97 -19.38 -21.04
CA GLN A 118 4.77 -20.13 -21.34
C GLN A 118 4.30 -20.85 -20.07
N GLY A 119 3.05 -21.31 -20.05
CA GLY A 119 2.52 -22.05 -18.92
C GLY A 119 2.36 -21.20 -17.66
N GLY A 120 2.70 -21.74 -16.49
CA GLY A 120 2.46 -21.08 -15.19
C GLY A 120 3.21 -19.75 -15.01
N TYR A 121 4.29 -19.53 -15.76
CA TYR A 121 5.12 -18.32 -15.67
C TYR A 121 4.43 -17.06 -16.21
N VAL A 122 3.34 -17.19 -16.96
CA VAL A 122 2.58 -16.04 -17.48
C VAL A 122 1.28 -15.78 -16.71
N LYS A 123 1.00 -16.57 -15.66
CA LYS A 123 -0.25 -16.53 -14.88
C LYS A 123 0.03 -16.07 -13.46
N ILE A 124 -0.79 -15.13 -12.97
CA ILE A 124 -0.64 -14.57 -11.63
C ILE A 124 -0.74 -15.70 -10.61
N GLN A 125 0.23 -15.77 -9.68
CA GLN A 125 0.09 -16.66 -8.53
C GLN A 125 -1.03 -16.11 -7.64
N PRO A 126 -2.02 -16.90 -7.22
CA PRO A 126 -3.16 -16.36 -6.49
C PRO A 126 -2.91 -16.23 -4.99
N ASN A 127 -1.74 -16.63 -4.46
CA ASN A 127 -1.48 -16.68 -3.02
C ASN A 127 -0.02 -16.36 -2.66
N ASP A 128 0.20 -16.28 -1.35
CA ASP A 128 1.51 -16.18 -0.70
C ASP A 128 2.28 -14.88 -0.99
N TYR A 129 1.60 -13.82 -1.42
CA TYR A 129 2.19 -12.49 -1.38
C TYR A 129 2.24 -12.00 0.07
N ILE A 130 3.37 -11.47 0.50
CA ILE A 130 3.58 -11.02 1.86
C ILE A 130 3.75 -9.51 1.89
N ILE A 131 2.94 -8.85 2.71
CA ILE A 131 3.17 -7.47 3.14
C ILE A 131 3.68 -7.51 4.57
N LYS A 132 4.81 -6.84 4.83
CA LYS A 132 5.28 -6.60 6.19
C LYS A 132 5.16 -5.14 6.59
N VAL A 133 4.71 -4.90 7.81
CA VAL A 133 4.56 -3.56 8.40
C VAL A 133 5.29 -3.54 9.73
N ASN A 134 6.38 -2.79 9.84
CA ASN A 134 7.22 -2.75 11.05
C ASN A 134 7.65 -4.14 11.58
N GLY A 135 7.76 -5.14 10.70
CA GLY A 135 8.13 -6.51 11.05
C GLY A 135 6.95 -7.47 11.20
N GLU A 136 5.73 -6.98 11.41
CA GLU A 136 4.51 -7.79 11.37
C GLU A 136 4.22 -8.24 9.95
N SER A 137 3.82 -9.51 9.77
CA SER A 137 3.64 -10.11 8.44
C SER A 137 2.18 -10.45 8.15
N PHE A 138 1.72 -10.13 6.95
CA PHE A 138 0.37 -10.39 6.46
C PHE A 138 0.46 -11.09 5.10
N SER A 139 -0.21 -12.23 4.97
CA SER A 139 -0.36 -12.91 3.68
C SER A 139 -1.54 -12.33 2.91
N ILE A 140 -1.36 -12.14 1.61
CA ILE A 140 -2.33 -11.59 0.69
C ILE A 140 -2.64 -12.67 -0.34
N ASN A 141 -3.90 -13.12 -0.36
CA ASN A 141 -4.40 -14.12 -1.30
C ASN A 141 -5.53 -13.52 -2.14
N LEU A 142 -5.65 -13.96 -3.38
CA LEU A 142 -6.70 -13.58 -4.29
C LEU A 142 -7.82 -14.60 -4.22
N LEU A 143 -9.05 -14.13 -4.02
CA LEU A 143 -10.24 -14.97 -3.99
C LEU A 143 -11.15 -14.64 -5.18
N ASP A 144 -11.77 -15.67 -5.74
CA ASP A 144 -12.86 -15.53 -6.68
C ASP A 144 -14.07 -14.87 -5.96
N PRO A 145 -14.60 -13.73 -6.46
CA PRO A 145 -15.66 -13.00 -5.75
C PRO A 145 -16.98 -13.75 -5.60
N GLN A 146 -17.26 -14.70 -6.49
CA GLN A 146 -18.53 -15.43 -6.52
C GLN A 146 -18.50 -16.59 -5.54
N THR A 147 -17.36 -17.27 -5.45
CA THR A 147 -17.22 -18.51 -4.66
C THR A 147 -16.49 -18.30 -3.33
N GLY A 148 -15.71 -17.23 -3.19
CA GLY A 148 -14.83 -17.00 -2.04
C GLY A 148 -13.65 -17.98 -1.94
N THR A 149 -13.44 -18.80 -2.97
CA THR A 149 -12.30 -19.73 -3.06
C THR A 149 -11.09 -19.06 -3.69
N ILE A 150 -9.91 -19.69 -3.63
CA ILE A 150 -8.70 -19.17 -4.28
C ILE A 150 -8.97 -18.90 -5.76
N PHE A 151 -8.65 -17.70 -6.22
CA PHE A 151 -8.85 -17.27 -7.60
C PHE A 151 -8.10 -18.19 -8.57
N ASN A 152 -8.77 -18.63 -9.63
CA ASN A 152 -8.14 -19.42 -10.68
C ASN A 152 -7.66 -18.50 -11.83
N PRO A 153 -6.34 -18.24 -11.94
CA PRO A 153 -5.81 -17.36 -12.98
C PRO A 153 -5.96 -17.93 -14.40
N TRP A 154 -6.15 -19.24 -14.55
CA TRP A 154 -6.25 -19.89 -15.87
C TRP A 154 -7.60 -19.68 -16.56
N GLY A 155 -8.62 -19.26 -15.81
CA GLY A 155 -9.95 -19.00 -16.35
C GLY A 155 -10.10 -17.64 -17.04
N LEU A 156 -9.09 -16.77 -16.97
CA LEU A 156 -9.17 -15.43 -17.54
C LEU A 156 -8.91 -15.46 -19.05
N ASN A 157 -9.78 -14.82 -19.81
CA ASN A 157 -9.64 -14.72 -21.26
C ASN A 157 -8.66 -13.61 -21.65
N ARG A 158 -7.90 -13.82 -22.74
CA ARG A 158 -7.01 -12.81 -23.32
C ARG A 158 -7.73 -11.51 -23.65
N GLY A 159 -7.08 -10.40 -23.33
CA GLY A 159 -7.60 -9.04 -23.50
C GLY A 159 -8.72 -8.67 -22.51
N LYS A 160 -8.96 -9.48 -21.47
CA LYS A 160 -9.98 -9.23 -20.44
C LYS A 160 -9.31 -9.10 -19.08
N GLY A 161 -9.96 -8.35 -18.21
CA GLY A 161 -9.62 -8.29 -16.80
C GLY A 161 -10.86 -8.36 -15.92
N VAL A 162 -10.64 -8.71 -14.67
CA VAL A 162 -11.67 -9.02 -13.69
C VAL A 162 -11.24 -8.47 -12.33
N TYR A 163 -12.22 -7.95 -11.58
CA TYR A 163 -12.00 -7.65 -10.17
C TYR A 163 -12.07 -8.94 -9.35
N VAL A 164 -11.15 -9.09 -8.42
CA VAL A 164 -11.08 -10.22 -7.50
C VAL A 164 -11.04 -9.70 -6.06
N ASP A 165 -11.43 -10.55 -5.13
CA ASP A 165 -11.37 -10.22 -3.72
C ASP A 165 -9.95 -10.46 -3.19
N VAL A 166 -9.57 -9.68 -2.18
CA VAL A 166 -8.28 -9.84 -1.51
C VAL A 166 -8.50 -10.34 -0.10
N GLN A 167 -7.97 -11.52 0.21
CA GLN A 167 -7.90 -12.04 1.55
C GLN A 167 -6.56 -11.64 2.19
N VAL A 168 -6.63 -11.05 3.38
CA VAL A 168 -5.49 -10.69 4.22
C VAL A 168 -5.48 -11.61 5.43
N VAL A 169 -4.45 -12.43 5.56
CA VAL A 169 -4.25 -13.33 6.70
C VAL A 169 -3.13 -12.78 7.58
N ASP A 170 -3.45 -12.51 8.84
CA ASP A 170 -2.47 -12.15 9.87
C ASP A 170 -1.63 -13.39 10.22
N LEU A 171 -0.31 -13.29 9.98
CA LEU A 171 0.64 -14.38 10.24
C LEU A 171 1.34 -14.24 11.60
N ASN A 172 0.92 -13.28 12.42
CA ASN A 172 1.59 -12.97 13.68
C ASN A 172 0.95 -13.77 14.84
N GLY A 173 1.70 -14.74 15.38
CA GLY A 173 1.29 -15.51 16.56
C GLY A 173 0.28 -16.63 16.30
N ASN A 174 -0.40 -17.09 17.36
CA ASN A 174 -1.24 -18.31 17.34
C ASN A 174 -2.71 -18.07 16.95
N ASN A 175 -3.13 -16.83 16.73
CA ASN A 175 -4.51 -16.46 16.41
C ASN A 175 -4.57 -15.90 14.98
N TYR A 176 -4.86 -16.76 14.00
CA TYR A 176 -5.04 -16.33 12.63
C TYR A 176 -6.28 -15.45 12.51
N TYR A 177 -6.07 -14.22 12.06
CA TYR A 177 -7.12 -13.27 11.76
C TYR A 177 -7.19 -13.10 10.24
N THR A 178 -8.38 -13.23 9.67
CA THR A 178 -8.54 -13.15 8.22
C THR A 178 -9.51 -12.05 7.85
N ASN A 179 -9.08 -11.12 7.01
CA ASN A 179 -9.95 -10.12 6.41
C ASN A 179 -10.13 -10.37 4.93
N THR A 180 -11.30 -10.05 4.41
CA THR A 180 -11.60 -10.09 2.98
C THR A 180 -12.03 -8.72 2.51
N ILE A 181 -11.35 -8.22 1.48
CA ILE A 181 -11.62 -6.96 0.82
C ILE A 181 -12.26 -7.29 -0.52
N LYS A 182 -13.56 -7.04 -0.64
CA LYS A 182 -14.30 -7.21 -1.89
C LYS A 182 -13.76 -6.26 -2.96
N ASN A 183 -13.55 -6.78 -4.17
CA ASN A 183 -12.98 -6.03 -5.29
C ASN A 183 -11.62 -5.36 -4.98
N GLY A 184 -10.84 -5.93 -4.05
CA GLY A 184 -9.56 -5.37 -3.60
C GLY A 184 -8.42 -5.49 -4.62
N ALA A 185 -8.61 -6.26 -5.70
CA ALA A 185 -7.62 -6.39 -6.76
C ALA A 185 -8.26 -6.45 -8.14
N TYR A 186 -7.48 -6.11 -9.16
CA TYR A 186 -7.82 -6.25 -10.56
C TYR A 186 -6.73 -7.06 -11.25
N VAL A 187 -7.13 -8.15 -11.90
CA VAL A 187 -6.25 -9.01 -12.68
C VAL A 187 -6.63 -8.89 -14.15
N TYR A 188 -5.63 -8.67 -15.01
CA TYR A 188 -5.80 -8.52 -16.45
C TYR A 188 -4.90 -9.49 -17.20
N GLU A 189 -5.44 -10.11 -18.25
CA GLU A 189 -4.66 -10.89 -19.19
C GLU A 189 -4.49 -10.13 -20.50
N GLY A 190 -3.23 -9.81 -20.84
CA GLY A 190 -2.90 -9.18 -22.11
C GLY A 190 -3.24 -10.06 -23.32
N SER A 191 -3.27 -9.46 -24.51
CA SER A 191 -3.45 -10.20 -25.77
C SER A 191 -2.36 -11.24 -26.03
N ASN A 192 -1.17 -11.04 -25.45
CA ASN A 192 -0.05 -11.97 -25.45
C ASN A 192 -0.17 -13.10 -24.41
N GLY A 193 -1.23 -13.12 -23.59
CA GLY A 193 -1.47 -14.12 -22.55
C GLY A 193 -0.73 -13.87 -21.22
N ILE A 194 0.06 -12.80 -21.14
CA ILE A 194 0.77 -12.38 -19.93
C ILE A 194 -0.22 -11.69 -19.00
N GLN A 195 -0.25 -12.13 -17.73
CA GLN A 195 -1.07 -11.52 -16.72
C GLN A 195 -0.34 -10.45 -15.91
N GLU A 196 -1.12 -9.45 -15.51
CA GLU A 196 -0.74 -8.31 -14.70
C GLU A 196 -1.83 -8.07 -13.66
N MET A 197 -1.42 -7.74 -12.44
CA MET A 197 -2.32 -7.51 -11.31
C MET A 197 -1.97 -6.20 -10.63
N THR A 198 -3.00 -5.47 -10.20
CA THR A 198 -2.90 -4.41 -9.20
C THR A 198 -3.82 -4.77 -8.03
N PHE A 199 -3.38 -4.54 -6.80
CA PHE A 199 -4.22 -4.68 -5.61
C PHE A 199 -4.07 -3.49 -4.66
N ALA A 200 -5.07 -3.30 -3.82
CA ALA A 200 -5.07 -2.36 -2.72
C ALA A 200 -5.54 -3.05 -1.43
N VAL A 201 -4.86 -2.74 -0.32
CA VAL A 201 -5.24 -3.19 1.01
C VAL A 201 -5.34 -1.98 1.93
N PRO A 202 -6.55 -1.64 2.42
CA PRO A 202 -6.69 -0.60 3.43
C PRO A 202 -5.93 -0.96 4.71
N TYR A 203 -5.34 0.02 5.40
CA TYR A 203 -4.61 -0.23 6.65
C TYR A 203 -5.48 -0.89 7.73
N LEU A 204 -6.79 -0.62 7.71
CA LEU A 204 -7.78 -1.24 8.59
C LEU A 204 -7.97 -2.74 8.34
N ALA A 205 -7.59 -3.24 7.16
CA ALA A 205 -7.68 -4.64 6.80
C ALA A 205 -6.46 -5.47 7.23
N LEU A 206 -5.36 -4.83 7.66
CA LEU A 206 -4.14 -5.50 8.12
C LEU A 206 -4.24 -5.82 9.62
N GLY A 207 -4.54 -7.08 9.94
CA GLY A 207 -4.66 -7.56 11.32
C GLY A 207 -5.96 -7.13 12.02
N LYS A 208 -6.17 -7.62 13.26
CA LYS A 208 -7.46 -7.52 13.97
C LYS A 208 -7.99 -6.09 14.14
N TYR A 209 -7.10 -5.13 14.32
CA TYR A 209 -7.44 -3.74 14.63
C TYR A 209 -6.96 -2.76 13.56
N GLY A 210 -6.52 -3.27 12.42
CA GLY A 210 -5.75 -2.50 11.46
C GLY A 210 -4.35 -2.17 11.97
N VAL A 211 -3.51 -1.67 11.07
CA VAL A 211 -2.19 -1.13 11.40
C VAL A 211 -2.23 0.39 11.49
N LYS A 212 -1.53 0.93 12.49
CA LYS A 212 -1.27 2.38 12.57
C LYS A 212 0.03 2.71 11.89
N THR A 213 0.02 3.75 11.07
CA THR A 213 1.13 4.07 10.18
C THR A 213 1.56 5.52 10.39
N ASN A 214 2.84 5.79 10.16
CA ASN A 214 3.44 7.12 10.25
C ASN A 214 4.63 7.22 9.27
N GLN A 215 5.30 8.37 9.26
CA GLN A 215 6.42 8.63 8.35
C GLN A 215 7.65 7.73 8.57
N SER A 216 7.73 7.02 9.70
CA SER A 216 8.78 6.05 10.01
C SER A 216 8.34 4.60 9.78
N THR A 217 7.09 4.35 9.38
CA THR A 217 6.60 2.99 9.13
C THR A 217 7.42 2.33 8.03
N LYS A 218 7.95 1.15 8.32
CA LYS A 218 8.67 0.33 7.35
C LYS A 218 7.70 -0.65 6.71
N TRP A 219 7.66 -0.63 5.39
CA TRP A 219 6.88 -1.52 4.58
C TRP A 219 7.80 -2.44 3.78
N ASN A 220 7.39 -3.69 3.60
CA ASN A 220 8.01 -4.60 2.65
C ASN A 220 6.93 -5.37 1.90
N PHE A 221 7.15 -5.59 0.61
CA PHE A 221 6.30 -6.42 -0.23
C PHE A 221 7.14 -7.42 -0.99
N ASN A 222 6.73 -8.69 -0.91
CA ASN A 222 7.43 -9.78 -1.56
C ASN A 222 6.47 -10.93 -1.87
N GLN A 223 6.90 -11.90 -2.67
CA GLN A 223 6.23 -13.19 -2.83
C GLN A 223 7.31 -14.28 -2.69
N PRO A 224 7.71 -14.57 -1.44
CA PRO A 224 8.83 -15.46 -1.18
C PRO A 224 8.49 -16.88 -1.62
N GLY A 225 9.46 -17.55 -2.24
CA GLY A 225 9.39 -18.98 -2.51
C GLY A 225 8.77 -19.36 -3.86
N GLN A 226 7.73 -18.69 -4.37
CA GLN A 226 7.20 -19.01 -5.70
C GLN A 226 7.75 -18.10 -6.81
N LEU A 227 7.77 -16.77 -6.59
CA LEU A 227 8.19 -15.79 -7.59
C LEU A 227 9.53 -15.13 -7.27
N ASN A 228 9.87 -14.97 -5.99
CA ASN A 228 11.09 -14.27 -5.58
C ASN A 228 11.86 -15.00 -4.49
N ASP A 229 13.16 -15.21 -4.69
CA ASP A 229 14.10 -15.60 -3.62
C ASP A 229 14.77 -14.38 -2.95
N GLY A 230 14.58 -13.19 -3.52
CA GLY A 230 15.11 -11.93 -3.01
C GLY A 230 14.36 -11.39 -1.78
N GLN A 231 14.80 -10.21 -1.32
CA GLN A 231 14.22 -9.52 -0.16
C GLN A 231 12.92 -8.77 -0.46
N GLY A 232 12.55 -8.64 -1.74
CA GLY A 232 11.41 -7.85 -2.20
C GLY A 232 11.63 -6.35 -2.07
N ILE A 233 10.54 -5.59 -2.13
CA ILE A 233 10.54 -4.13 -2.20
C ILE A 233 10.34 -3.57 -0.80
N THR A 234 11.32 -2.83 -0.28
CA THR A 234 11.22 -2.14 1.02
C THR A 234 11.09 -0.63 0.85
N LYS A 235 10.14 -0.03 1.57
CA LYS A 235 9.91 1.42 1.63
C LYS A 235 9.75 1.88 3.07
N VAL A 236 10.13 3.13 3.36
CA VAL A 236 9.89 3.78 4.65
C VAL A 236 8.96 4.98 4.44
N GLY A 237 7.98 5.13 5.32
CA GLY A 237 7.02 6.23 5.36
C GLY A 237 5.74 6.00 4.56
N LEU A 238 4.94 7.06 4.48
CA LEU A 238 3.70 7.12 3.71
C LEU A 238 4.02 7.84 2.39
N SER A 239 3.59 7.32 1.23
CA SER A 239 3.82 8.05 -0.02
C SER A 239 2.89 9.26 -0.09
N THR A 240 3.46 10.45 -0.21
CA THR A 240 2.73 11.73 -0.25
C THR A 240 2.45 12.21 -1.68
N GLY A 241 2.07 11.31 -2.58
CA GLY A 241 1.76 11.66 -3.98
C GLY A 241 2.84 11.28 -5.00
N PRO A 242 2.57 11.50 -6.30
CA PRO A 242 3.44 11.13 -7.42
C PRO A 242 4.75 11.93 -7.52
N TYR A 243 5.02 12.83 -6.56
CA TYR A 243 6.14 13.78 -6.60
C TYR A 243 7.24 13.52 -5.57
N PHE A 244 7.10 12.56 -4.64
CA PHE A 244 8.19 12.22 -3.73
C PHE A 244 9.08 11.11 -4.31
N LEU A 245 10.00 11.55 -5.17
CA LEU A 245 11.15 10.77 -5.60
C LEU A 245 12.07 10.43 -4.40
N VAL A 246 12.41 9.14 -4.28
CA VAL A 246 13.82 8.67 -4.25
C VAL A 246 14.59 8.55 -2.92
N VAL A 247 14.18 9.02 -1.75
CA VAL A 247 15.20 9.11 -0.66
C VAL A 247 15.57 7.80 0.08
N MET A 248 14.80 6.70 0.06
CA MET A 248 15.12 5.53 0.93
C MET A 248 15.28 4.16 0.26
N ALA A 249 15.13 4.03 -1.06
CA ALA A 249 15.37 2.75 -1.75
C ALA A 249 16.88 2.45 -1.98
N ILE A 250 17.76 3.43 -1.76
CA ILE A 250 19.21 3.29 -2.02
C ILE A 250 19.95 2.52 -0.92
N LEU A 251 19.41 2.36 0.29
CA LEU A 251 20.15 1.70 1.38
C LEU A 251 20.17 0.17 1.31
N SER A 252 19.31 -0.48 0.53
CA SER A 252 19.22 -1.96 0.47
C SER A 252 20.00 -2.57 -0.69
N ILE A 253 20.16 -1.85 -1.81
CA ILE A 253 20.83 -2.37 -3.02
C ILE A 253 22.36 -2.43 -2.83
N GLY A 254 22.92 -1.63 -1.92
CA GLY A 254 24.36 -1.56 -1.66
C GLY A 254 24.97 -2.73 -0.87
N ILE A 255 24.18 -3.53 -0.15
CA ILE A 255 24.72 -4.62 0.67
C ILE A 255 24.70 -5.97 -0.07
N GLY A 256 23.68 -6.23 -0.89
CA GLY A 256 23.57 -7.49 -1.66
C GLY A 256 24.55 -7.58 -2.84
N SER A 257 24.76 -6.48 -3.56
CA SER A 257 25.66 -6.46 -4.74
C SER A 257 27.15 -6.42 -4.35
N SER A 258 27.50 -5.80 -3.22
CA SER A 258 28.87 -5.77 -2.69
C SER A 258 29.36 -7.12 -2.17
N GLY A 259 28.46 -7.93 -1.58
CA GLY A 259 28.79 -9.27 -1.07
C GLY A 259 29.09 -10.29 -2.16
N ILE A 260 28.30 -10.28 -3.25
CA ILE A 260 28.48 -11.18 -4.40
C ILE A 260 29.78 -10.85 -5.15
N PHE A 261 30.11 -9.56 -5.30
CA PHE A 261 31.35 -9.14 -5.96
C PHE A 261 32.62 -9.48 -5.16
N PHE A 262 32.56 -9.41 -3.82
CA PHE A 262 33.69 -9.80 -2.95
C PHE A 262 33.90 -11.32 -2.89
N TRP A 263 32.82 -12.12 -2.92
CA TRP A 263 32.92 -13.58 -2.89
C TRP A 263 33.54 -14.14 -4.18
N GLN A 264 33.18 -13.60 -5.35
CA GLN A 264 33.77 -13.98 -6.64
C GLN A 264 35.25 -13.58 -6.79
N ARG A 265 35.73 -12.57 -6.04
CA ARG A 265 37.15 -12.17 -6.06
C ARG A 265 38.01 -13.05 -5.16
N LYS A 266 37.44 -13.65 -4.11
CA LYS A 266 38.14 -14.56 -3.21
C LYS A 266 38.37 -15.93 -3.86
N GLN A 267 37.41 -16.44 -4.64
CA GLN A 267 37.54 -17.70 -5.38
C GLN A 267 38.64 -17.62 -6.46
N ARG A 268 38.72 -16.52 -7.21
CA ARG A 268 39.78 -16.33 -8.23
C ARG A 268 41.20 -16.22 -7.67
N LYS A 269 41.37 -15.89 -6.38
CA LYS A 269 42.69 -15.88 -5.74
C LYS A 269 43.13 -17.27 -5.26
N HIS A 270 42.21 -18.22 -5.06
CA HIS A 270 42.56 -19.58 -4.68
C HIS A 270 42.95 -20.44 -5.90
N GLU A 271 42.41 -20.15 -7.09
CA GLU A 271 42.82 -20.86 -8.32
C GLU A 271 44.19 -20.42 -8.86
N LEU A 272 44.64 -19.19 -8.55
CA LEU A 272 45.95 -18.67 -9.00
C LEU A 272 47.13 -19.09 -8.09
N VAL A 273 46.88 -19.86 -7.03
CA VAL A 273 47.94 -20.38 -6.12
C VAL A 273 48.10 -21.90 -6.26
N THR A 274 47.30 -22.56 -7.10
CA THR A 274 47.37 -24.00 -7.37
C THR A 274 47.65 -24.36 -8.83
N LEU A 275 48.34 -23.49 -9.55
CA LEU A 275 49.00 -23.81 -10.83
C LEU A 275 50.51 -23.59 -10.72
#